data_AF-A0A922S127-F1
#
_entry.id   AF-A0A922S127-F1
#
_cell.length_a   1.000
_cell.length_b   1.000
_cell.length_c   1.000
_cell.angle_alpha   90.00
_cell.angle_beta   90.00
_cell.angle_gamma   90.00
#
_symmetry.space_group_name_H-M   'P 1'
#
loop_
_entity.id
_entity.type
_entity.pdbx_description
1 polymer ?
#
loop_
_entity_poly.entity_id
_entity_poly.type
_entity_poly.pdbx_seq_one_letter_code
_entity_poly.pdbx_strand_id
1 'polypeptide(L)'
;MKSDMIECRRLELDSMISIRRFTASLLTDYSQLDTVIIQSPSCISNIISGKHCLTHDGFEKELGINYFATYLLSRLLINRLNENNGRLILVVDTKSANIDQENVMNPSEPSQITIPLDNINWDNDINYTPKNAYRRAQWFLLMFADELARRNSSIQGNKASILITNPIVTRGLNPEMDKKYLNTEGILKYIYMLIDICPRLISRKGSNTSLFCTTIDSSLIKSINDQSIVHCAPIYQDLRLLISSNYIDQTIENRRYASELLWRLSEKWTRLDTHPNPLPLPNRPLIKNNDNNNSKLLDGKVETVSTIHA
;
A
#
# COMPACT_ATOMS: atom_id res chain seq x y z
N MET A 1 -4.77 -28.98 -7.59
CA MET A 1 -5.68 -27.81 -7.48
C MET A 1 -5.41 -26.91 -8.67
N LYS A 2 -6.40 -26.73 -9.55
CA LYS A 2 -6.29 -25.85 -10.70
C LYS A 2 -6.50 -24.41 -10.21
N SER A 3 -5.46 -23.58 -10.26
CA SER A 3 -5.54 -22.16 -9.91
C SER A 3 -6.18 -21.40 -11.08
N ASP A 4 -7.50 -21.53 -11.27
CA ASP A 4 -8.24 -21.00 -12.43
C ASP A 4 -8.93 -19.64 -12.14
N MET A 5 -8.65 -18.96 -11.04
CA MET A 5 -9.37 -17.73 -10.62
C MET A 5 -8.46 -16.51 -10.50
N ILE A 6 -7.82 -16.11 -11.61
CA ILE A 6 -7.10 -14.83 -11.70
C ILE A 6 -7.86 -13.92 -12.66
N GLU A 7 -8.38 -12.82 -12.15
CA GLU A 7 -9.01 -11.79 -12.95
C GLU A 7 -8.06 -10.59 -13.08
N CYS A 8 -7.79 -10.18 -14.33
CA CYS A 8 -7.00 -9.00 -14.62
C CYS A 8 -7.92 -7.85 -15.01
N ARG A 9 -7.78 -6.71 -14.33
CA ARG A 9 -8.53 -5.48 -14.64
C ARG A 9 -7.57 -4.32 -14.89
N ARG A 10 -7.93 -3.44 -15.83
CA ARG A 10 -7.15 -2.24 -16.13
C ARG A 10 -7.31 -1.22 -14.99
N LEU A 11 -6.18 -0.74 -14.51
CA LEU A 11 -6.09 0.34 -13.53
C LEU A 11 -4.92 1.26 -13.93
N GLU A 12 -5.24 2.50 -14.27
CA GLU A 12 -4.26 3.57 -14.45
C GLU A 12 -4.18 4.38 -13.17
N LEU A 13 -3.02 4.32 -12.50
CA LEU A 13 -2.78 4.98 -11.21
C LEU A 13 -2.52 6.48 -11.35
N ASP A 14 -2.24 6.96 -12.55
CA ASP A 14 -2.03 8.39 -12.84
C ASP A 14 -3.33 9.11 -13.26
N SER A 15 -4.50 8.50 -13.00
CA SER A 15 -5.81 9.07 -13.28
C SER A 15 -6.80 8.74 -12.16
N MET A 16 -7.25 9.75 -11.42
CA MET A 16 -8.23 9.60 -10.34
C MET A 16 -9.58 9.09 -10.86
N ILE A 17 -9.94 9.41 -12.11
CA ILE A 17 -11.14 8.88 -12.79
C ILE A 17 -10.99 7.38 -13.03
N SER A 18 -9.83 6.93 -13.51
CA SER A 18 -9.52 5.51 -13.70
C SER A 18 -9.63 4.75 -12.38
N ILE A 19 -9.01 5.26 -11.31
CA ILE A 19 -9.08 4.67 -9.96
C ILE A 19 -10.54 4.52 -9.50
N ARG A 20 -11.34 5.57 -9.64
CA ARG A 20 -12.76 5.54 -9.24
C ARG A 20 -13.58 4.53 -10.04
N ARG A 21 -13.36 4.43 -11.35
CA ARG A 21 -14.03 3.46 -12.22
C ARG A 21 -13.63 2.02 -11.88
N PHE A 22 -12.34 1.79 -11.66
CA PHE A 22 -11.81 0.50 -11.23
C PHE A 22 -12.47 0.05 -9.92
N THR A 23 -12.47 0.92 -8.90
CA THR A 23 -13.09 0.59 -7.60
C THR A 23 -14.59 0.38 -7.71
N ALA A 24 -15.30 1.17 -8.53
CA ALA A 24 -16.73 0.97 -8.76
C ALA A 24 -17.03 -0.40 -9.38
N SER A 25 -16.24 -0.79 -10.39
CA SER A 25 -16.33 -2.10 -11.02
C SER A 25 -16.06 -3.22 -10.01
N LEU A 26 -15.02 -3.08 -9.19
CA LEU A 26 -14.68 -4.09 -8.18
C LEU A 26 -15.80 -4.27 -7.14
N LEU A 27 -16.32 -3.16 -6.61
CA LEU A 27 -17.35 -3.17 -5.57
C LEU A 27 -18.73 -3.61 -6.08
N THR A 28 -18.97 -3.49 -7.39
CA THR A 28 -20.19 -3.98 -8.07
C THR A 28 -20.15 -5.49 -8.23
N ASP A 29 -19.01 -6.03 -8.67
CA ASP A 29 -18.89 -7.45 -8.99
C ASP A 29 -18.67 -8.32 -7.75
N TYR A 30 -17.99 -7.79 -6.73
CA TYR A 30 -17.69 -8.51 -5.50
C TYR A 30 -18.40 -7.87 -4.32
N SER A 31 -19.41 -8.54 -3.77
CA SER A 31 -20.14 -8.08 -2.57
C SER A 31 -19.30 -8.13 -1.29
N GLN A 32 -18.18 -8.85 -1.31
CA GLN A 32 -17.27 -9.02 -0.17
C GLN A 32 -15.81 -8.80 -0.58
N LEU A 33 -15.01 -8.22 0.32
CA LEU A 33 -13.56 -8.10 0.18
C LEU A 33 -12.88 -8.53 1.49
N ASP A 34 -12.13 -9.62 1.44
CA ASP A 34 -11.42 -10.14 2.61
C ASP A 34 -10.07 -9.47 2.81
N THR A 35 -9.34 -9.23 1.72
CA THR A 35 -7.98 -8.69 1.77
C THR A 35 -7.69 -7.87 0.52
N VAL A 36 -7.14 -6.68 0.73
CA VAL A 36 -6.66 -5.79 -0.32
C VAL A 36 -5.19 -5.50 -0.03
N ILE A 37 -4.32 -5.85 -0.98
CA ILE A 37 -2.91 -5.43 -0.97
C ILE A 37 -2.77 -4.29 -1.97
N ILE A 38 -2.34 -3.12 -1.51
CA ILE A 38 -1.99 -2.01 -2.39
C ILE A 38 -0.48 -1.89 -2.39
N GLN A 39 0.09 -2.15 -3.56
CA GLN A 39 1.52 -2.12 -3.77
C GLN A 39 1.84 -1.10 -4.86
N SER A 40 2.55 -0.04 -4.45
CA SER A 40 2.92 1.02 -5.37
C SER A 40 4.01 0.56 -6.35
N PRO A 41 3.96 0.96 -7.63
CA PRO A 41 4.78 0.39 -8.69
C PRO A 41 6.28 0.68 -8.50
N SER A 42 6.63 1.90 -8.06
CA SER A 42 8.03 2.31 -7.87
C SER A 42 8.68 1.58 -6.70
N CYS A 43 7.89 1.08 -5.75
CA CYS A 43 8.37 0.41 -4.55
C CYS A 43 9.04 -0.95 -4.85
N ILE A 44 8.61 -1.69 -5.88
CA ILE A 44 9.23 -2.96 -6.28
C ILE A 44 10.23 -2.76 -7.42
N SER A 45 9.78 -2.05 -8.45
CA SER A 45 10.47 -2.03 -9.74
C SER A 45 11.75 -1.20 -9.71
N ASN A 46 11.89 -0.28 -8.74
CA ASN A 46 12.87 0.81 -8.77
C ASN A 46 12.82 1.62 -10.07
N ILE A 47 11.74 1.50 -10.85
CA ILE A 47 11.50 2.32 -12.04
C ILE A 47 10.88 3.60 -11.51
N ILE A 48 11.67 4.65 -11.53
CA ILE A 48 11.27 5.99 -11.12
C ILE A 48 11.36 6.86 -12.39
N SER A 49 10.40 7.74 -12.62
CA SER A 49 10.42 8.62 -13.78
C SER A 49 11.73 9.42 -13.82
N GLY A 50 12.54 9.27 -14.88
CA GLY A 50 13.85 9.95 -14.98
C GLY A 50 13.79 11.48 -15.02
N LYS A 51 12.60 12.07 -15.19
CA LYS A 51 12.35 13.51 -15.21
C LYS A 51 11.06 13.85 -14.48
N HIS A 52 10.92 15.11 -14.05
CA HIS A 52 9.66 15.63 -13.53
C HIS A 52 8.59 15.53 -14.63
N CYS A 53 7.45 14.97 -14.27
CA CYS A 53 6.28 14.91 -15.13
C CYS A 53 5.01 14.84 -14.28
N LEU A 54 3.89 15.23 -14.88
CA LEU A 54 2.61 15.27 -14.20
C LEU A 54 1.73 14.08 -14.59
N THR A 55 0.87 13.67 -13.66
CA THR A 55 -0.26 12.77 -13.91
C THR A 55 -1.37 13.50 -14.69
N HIS A 56 -2.41 12.77 -15.11
CA HIS A 56 -3.59 13.36 -15.76
C HIS A 56 -4.32 14.36 -14.86
N ASP A 57 -4.14 14.25 -13.54
CA ASP A 57 -4.75 15.12 -12.54
C ASP A 57 -3.82 16.26 -12.08
N GLY A 58 -2.62 16.39 -12.67
CA GLY A 58 -1.69 17.49 -12.37
C GLY A 58 -0.76 17.25 -11.18
N PHE A 59 -0.69 16.04 -10.63
CA PHE A 59 0.26 15.68 -9.58
C PHE A 59 1.61 15.30 -10.18
N GLU A 60 2.71 15.60 -9.49
CA GLU A 60 4.01 15.01 -9.77
C GLU A 60 3.88 13.49 -9.82
N LYS A 61 4.54 12.87 -10.80
CA LYS A 61 4.30 11.47 -11.16
C LYS A 61 4.48 10.51 -10.00
N GLU A 62 5.58 10.57 -9.25
CA GLU A 62 5.83 9.63 -8.15
C GLU A 62 4.84 9.86 -7.00
N LEU A 63 4.53 11.11 -6.68
CA LEU A 63 3.52 11.46 -5.69
C LEU A 63 2.12 10.98 -6.11
N GLY A 64 1.76 11.18 -7.37
CA GLY A 64 0.49 10.77 -7.94
C GLY A 64 0.28 9.26 -7.92
N ILE A 65 1.23 8.51 -8.51
CA ILE A 65 1.07 7.06 -8.70
C ILE A 65 1.33 6.24 -7.44
N ASN A 66 2.21 6.70 -6.53
CA ASN A 66 2.54 5.95 -5.33
C ASN A 66 1.70 6.37 -4.12
N TYR A 67 1.46 7.68 -3.94
CA TYR A 67 0.75 8.18 -2.77
C TYR A 67 -0.74 8.45 -3.07
N PHE A 68 -1.08 9.39 -3.96
CA PHE A 68 -2.49 9.78 -4.16
C PHE A 68 -3.36 8.63 -4.69
N ALA A 69 -2.81 7.80 -5.58
CA ALA A 69 -3.50 6.62 -6.06
C ALA A 69 -3.81 5.63 -4.93
N THR A 70 -2.82 5.34 -4.08
CA THR A 70 -2.96 4.45 -2.92
C THR A 70 -3.93 5.01 -1.89
N TYR A 71 -3.86 6.33 -1.65
CA TYR A 71 -4.76 7.06 -0.77
C TYR A 71 -6.22 6.89 -1.23
N LEU A 72 -6.50 7.20 -2.51
CA LEU A 72 -7.85 7.13 -3.05
C LEU A 72 -8.38 5.70 -3.10
N LEU A 73 -7.58 4.73 -3.55
CA LEU A 73 -7.95 3.31 -3.55
C LEU A 73 -8.33 2.84 -2.14
N SER A 74 -7.47 3.11 -1.15
CA SER A 74 -7.70 2.74 0.24
C SER A 74 -9.01 3.33 0.76
N ARG A 75 -9.22 4.63 0.53
CA ARG A 75 -10.40 5.35 1.00
C ARG A 75 -11.71 4.87 0.37
N LEU A 76 -11.68 4.45 -0.89
CA LEU A 76 -12.87 3.93 -1.58
C LEU A 76 -13.20 2.47 -1.19
N LEU A 77 -12.20 1.69 -0.79
CA LEU A 77 -12.36 0.25 -0.47
C LEU A 77 -12.55 -0.04 1.03
N ILE A 78 -12.15 0.88 1.92
CA ILE A 78 -12.11 0.62 3.37
C ILE A 78 -13.47 0.26 3.97
N ASN A 79 -14.56 0.85 3.46
CA ASN A 79 -15.91 0.55 3.96
C ASN A 79 -16.28 -0.92 3.70
N ARG A 80 -16.02 -1.43 2.50
CA ARG A 80 -16.27 -2.84 2.15
C ARG A 80 -15.38 -3.79 2.95
N LEU A 81 -14.14 -3.39 3.26
CA LEU A 81 -13.28 -4.15 4.18
C LEU A 81 -13.83 -4.16 5.60
N ASN A 82 -14.35 -3.03 6.10
CA ASN A 82 -14.94 -2.93 7.44
C ASN A 82 -16.17 -3.84 7.59
N GLU A 83 -17.01 -3.91 6.56
CA GLU A 83 -18.18 -4.81 6.50
C GLU A 83 -17.79 -6.29 6.65
N ASN A 84 -16.62 -6.68 6.13
CA ASN A 84 -16.18 -8.08 6.06
C ASN A 84 -15.06 -8.42 7.05
N ASN A 85 -14.77 -7.58 8.04
CA ASN A 85 -13.61 -7.79 8.93
C ASN A 85 -12.29 -7.96 8.16
N GLY A 86 -12.18 -7.32 6.99
CA GLY A 86 -11.12 -7.51 6.02
C GLY A 86 -9.80 -6.85 6.40
N ARG A 87 -8.82 -6.98 5.52
CA ARG A 87 -7.45 -6.51 5.72
C ARG A 87 -7.04 -5.55 4.60
N LEU A 88 -6.56 -4.37 4.97
CA LEU A 88 -5.88 -3.47 4.06
C LEU A 88 -4.37 -3.54 4.34
N ILE A 89 -3.61 -4.03 3.37
CA ILE A 89 -2.16 -4.16 3.46
C ILE A 89 -1.53 -3.13 2.52
N LEU A 90 -0.82 -2.17 3.09
CA LEU A 90 -0.08 -1.15 2.35
C LEU A 90 1.39 -1.54 2.28
N VAL A 91 1.94 -1.63 1.07
CA VAL A 91 3.37 -1.91 0.88
C VAL A 91 4.12 -0.58 0.90
N VAL A 92 5.00 -0.41 1.90
CA VAL A 92 5.70 0.85 2.16
C VAL A 92 7.20 0.60 2.33
N ASP A 93 8.02 1.27 1.53
CA ASP A 93 9.46 1.36 1.76
C ASP A 93 9.74 2.33 2.92
N THR A 94 9.74 1.80 4.15
CA THR A 94 9.93 2.62 5.35
C THR A 94 11.33 3.22 5.44
N LYS A 95 12.34 2.63 4.79
CA LYS A 95 13.70 3.22 4.74
C LYS A 95 13.70 4.51 3.94
N SER A 96 13.07 4.50 2.77
CA SER A 96 12.95 5.71 1.94
C SER A 96 12.09 6.78 2.62
N ALA A 97 11.02 6.37 3.31
CA ALA A 97 10.19 7.27 4.13
C ALA A 97 10.99 7.97 5.24
N ASN A 98 11.77 7.19 6.01
CA ASN A 98 12.57 7.73 7.12
C ASN A 98 13.64 8.71 6.64
N ILE A 99 14.28 8.43 5.50
CA ILE A 99 15.27 9.36 4.90
C ILE A 99 14.62 10.70 4.53
N ASP A 100 13.41 10.71 3.96
CA ASP A 100 12.73 11.98 3.64
C ASP A 100 12.39 12.76 4.90
N GLN A 101 11.86 12.06 5.90
CA GLN A 101 11.51 12.66 7.19
C GLN A 101 12.72 13.33 7.85
N GLU A 102 13.89 12.67 7.85
CA GLU A 102 15.13 13.22 8.37
C GLU A 102 15.57 14.49 7.62
N ASN A 103 15.39 14.53 6.29
CA ASN A 103 15.77 15.69 5.47
C ASN A 103 14.89 16.92 5.72
N VAL A 104 13.64 16.73 6.14
CA VAL A 104 12.66 17.81 6.37
C VAL A 104 12.62 18.23 7.85
N MET A 105 13.30 17.49 8.73
CA MET A 105 13.40 17.82 10.15
C MET A 105 14.22 19.10 10.33
N ASN A 106 13.65 20.10 11.02
CA ASN A 106 14.32 21.37 11.25
C ASN A 106 15.46 21.19 12.28
N PRO A 107 16.72 21.53 11.95
CA PRO A 107 17.83 21.44 12.91
C PRO A 107 17.63 22.35 14.14
N SER A 108 16.89 23.45 13.99
CA SER A 108 16.57 24.40 15.07
C SER A 108 15.41 23.94 15.95
N GLU A 109 14.52 23.10 15.41
CA GLU A 109 13.39 22.51 16.13
C GLU A 109 13.25 21.03 15.75
N PRO A 110 14.11 20.15 16.28
CA PRO A 110 14.18 18.74 15.87
C PRO A 110 12.89 17.95 16.20
N SER A 111 11.99 18.53 17.00
CA SER A 111 10.68 17.96 17.30
C SER A 111 9.59 18.32 16.28
N GLN A 112 9.80 19.30 15.39
CA GLN A 112 8.77 19.76 14.48
C GLN A 112 8.96 19.18 13.07
N ILE A 113 8.12 18.19 12.73
CA ILE A 113 8.01 17.64 11.38
C ILE A 113 7.01 18.50 10.61
N THR A 114 7.45 19.15 9.53
CA THR A 114 6.59 20.02 8.71
C THR A 114 6.48 19.50 7.27
N ILE A 115 5.32 19.67 6.65
CA ILE A 115 5.14 19.31 5.23
C ILE A 115 5.60 20.51 4.39
N PRO A 116 6.40 20.32 3.32
CA PRO A 116 6.81 21.41 2.45
C PRO A 116 5.64 21.90 1.58
N LEU A 117 4.71 22.67 2.17
CA LEU A 117 3.46 23.11 1.55
C LEU A 117 3.68 23.84 0.21
N ASP A 118 4.70 24.70 0.15
CA ASP A 118 5.01 25.53 -1.03
C ASP A 118 5.65 24.72 -2.17
N ASN A 119 5.99 23.45 -1.93
CA ASN A 119 6.66 22.62 -2.92
C ASN A 119 6.25 21.14 -2.83
N ILE A 120 5.00 20.85 -2.45
CA ILE A 120 4.50 19.46 -2.34
C ILE A 120 4.69 18.72 -3.67
N ASN A 121 4.34 19.39 -4.77
CA ASN A 121 4.29 18.85 -6.12
C ASN A 121 5.62 18.98 -6.88
N TRP A 122 6.69 19.38 -6.19
CA TRP A 122 8.00 19.62 -6.82
C TRP A 122 7.98 20.59 -8.00
N ASP A 123 7.11 21.60 -7.95
CA ASP A 123 6.99 22.59 -9.03
C ASP A 123 8.25 23.47 -9.12
N ASN A 124 8.99 23.62 -8.01
CA ASN A 124 10.26 24.35 -7.95
C ASN A 124 11.44 23.38 -8.14
N ASP A 125 11.98 23.36 -9.35
CA ASP A 125 12.93 22.37 -9.92
C ASP A 125 14.31 22.26 -9.19
N ILE A 126 14.70 23.21 -8.35
CA ILE A 126 16.08 23.32 -7.80
C ILE A 126 16.53 22.07 -7.02
N ASN A 127 15.61 21.38 -6.34
CA ASN A 127 15.92 20.19 -5.52
C ASN A 127 15.23 18.91 -6.02
N TYR A 128 14.57 18.97 -7.19
CA TYR A 128 13.88 17.80 -7.71
C TYR A 128 14.89 16.72 -8.09
N THR A 129 14.74 15.56 -7.48
CA THR A 129 15.28 14.33 -8.02
C THR A 129 14.17 13.29 -7.99
N PRO A 130 14.06 12.40 -8.99
CA PRO A 130 13.08 11.32 -8.97
C PRO A 130 13.12 10.52 -7.67
N LYS A 131 14.32 10.31 -7.14
CA LYS A 131 14.55 9.61 -5.87
C LYS A 131 13.94 10.35 -4.68
N ASN A 132 14.07 11.68 -4.61
CA ASN A 132 13.47 12.48 -3.54
C ASN A 132 11.95 12.54 -3.68
N ALA A 133 11.43 12.62 -4.91
CA ALA A 133 9.99 12.57 -5.16
C ALA A 133 9.37 11.24 -4.69
N TYR A 134 10.02 10.12 -5.03
CA TYR A 134 9.64 8.81 -4.51
C TYR A 134 9.73 8.71 -2.98
N ARG A 135 10.84 9.18 -2.38
CA ARG A 135 11.01 9.18 -0.91
C ARG A 135 9.90 9.95 -0.20
N ARG A 136 9.54 11.13 -0.71
CA ARG A 136 8.41 11.92 -0.22
C ARG A 136 7.09 11.17 -0.34
N ALA A 137 6.83 10.53 -1.48
CA ALA A 137 5.62 9.72 -1.65
C ALA A 137 5.54 8.58 -0.63
N GLN A 138 6.66 7.91 -0.33
CA GLN A 138 6.72 6.86 0.68
C GLN A 138 6.54 7.40 2.11
N TRP A 139 7.08 8.58 2.42
CA TRP A 139 6.87 9.25 3.70
C TRP A 139 5.40 9.66 3.91
N PHE A 140 4.77 10.22 2.88
CA PHE A 140 3.34 10.56 2.91
C PHE A 140 2.47 9.31 3.05
N LEU A 141 2.84 8.21 2.37
CA LEU A 141 2.14 6.94 2.48
C LEU A 141 2.23 6.35 3.90
N LEU A 142 3.39 6.45 4.55
CA LEU A 142 3.58 6.06 5.95
C LEU A 142 2.66 6.88 6.87
N MET A 143 2.73 8.21 6.81
CA MET A 143 1.87 9.11 7.61
C MET A 143 0.37 8.85 7.37
N PHE A 144 -0.02 8.59 6.13
CA PHE A 144 -1.40 8.24 5.79
C PHE A 144 -1.83 6.92 6.41
N ALA A 145 -1.01 5.87 6.32
CA ALA A 145 -1.34 4.56 6.86
C ALA A 145 -1.58 4.62 8.37
N ASP A 146 -0.75 5.37 9.09
CA ASP A 146 -0.88 5.59 10.52
C ASP A 146 -2.15 6.35 10.88
N GLU A 147 -2.43 7.44 10.16
CA GLU A 147 -3.65 8.23 10.38
C GLU A 147 -4.92 7.45 9.98
N LEU A 148 -4.85 6.62 8.94
CA LEU A 148 -5.95 5.74 8.53
C LEU A 148 -6.24 4.70 9.61
N ALA A 149 -5.20 4.05 10.17
CA ALA A 149 -5.36 3.07 11.25
C ALA A 149 -6.01 3.70 12.48
N ARG A 150 -5.52 4.86 12.89
CA ARG A 150 -6.07 5.62 14.03
C ARG A 150 -7.52 6.07 13.81
N ARG A 151 -7.85 6.57 12.62
CA ARG A 151 -9.22 6.99 12.29
C ARG A 151 -10.16 5.80 12.21
N ASN A 152 -9.72 4.71 11.58
CA ASN A 152 -10.54 3.52 11.41
C ASN A 152 -10.89 2.89 12.76
N SER A 153 -9.95 2.82 13.69
CA SER A 153 -10.19 2.29 15.04
C SER A 153 -11.07 3.19 15.91
N SER A 154 -11.07 4.50 15.67
CA SER A 154 -11.89 5.46 16.44
C SER A 154 -13.39 5.39 16.13
N ILE A 155 -13.79 4.77 15.00
CA ILE A 155 -15.18 4.67 14.57
C ILE A 155 -15.76 3.34 15.06
N GLN A 156 -16.79 3.42 15.89
CA GLN A 156 -17.48 2.22 16.39
C GLN A 156 -18.09 1.41 15.23
N GLY A 157 -17.77 0.12 15.17
CA GLY A 157 -18.27 -0.79 14.15
C GLY A 157 -17.32 -1.03 12.98
N ASN A 158 -16.26 -0.23 12.83
CA ASN A 158 -15.19 -0.53 11.90
C ASN A 158 -14.34 -1.69 12.43
N LYS A 159 -14.04 -2.65 11.54
CA LYS A 159 -13.39 -3.91 11.90
C LYS A 159 -12.22 -4.29 11.00
N ALA A 160 -11.95 -3.49 9.96
CA ALA A 160 -10.86 -3.75 9.05
C ALA A 160 -9.50 -3.55 9.76
N SER A 161 -8.57 -4.45 9.49
CA SER A 161 -7.19 -4.34 9.96
C SER A 161 -6.36 -3.60 8.91
N ILE A 162 -5.67 -2.55 9.31
CA ILE A 162 -4.79 -1.75 8.43
C ILE A 162 -3.35 -2.08 8.81
N LEU A 163 -2.60 -2.63 7.87
CA LEU A 163 -1.25 -3.16 8.10
C LEU A 163 -0.27 -2.52 7.11
N ILE A 164 0.95 -2.27 7.56
CA ILE A 164 2.05 -1.87 6.69
C ILE A 164 2.99 -3.06 6.50
N THR A 165 3.47 -3.26 5.28
CA THR A 165 4.51 -4.24 5.00
C THR A 165 5.68 -3.56 4.30
N ASN A 166 6.89 -3.83 4.77
CA ASN A 166 8.09 -3.35 4.12
C ASN A 166 8.65 -4.43 3.18
N PRO A 167 8.79 -4.14 1.87
CA PRO A 167 9.29 -5.10 0.89
C PRO A 167 10.83 -5.23 0.87
N ILE A 168 11.57 -4.57 1.77
CA ILE A 168 13.02 -4.79 1.98
C ILE A 168 13.28 -6.30 2.06
N VAL A 169 14.43 -6.70 1.51
CA VAL A 169 15.00 -8.05 1.51
C VAL A 169 14.47 -8.87 2.68
N THR A 170 13.52 -9.75 2.37
CA THR A 170 13.09 -10.77 3.31
C THR A 170 14.29 -11.69 3.50
N ARG A 171 14.76 -11.86 4.73
CA ARG A 171 15.64 -12.97 5.06
C ARG A 171 14.86 -14.21 4.65
N GLY A 172 15.46 -15.08 3.85
CA GLY A 172 14.89 -16.41 3.57
C GLY A 172 14.90 -17.33 4.81
N LEU A 173 15.08 -16.78 6.02
CA LEU A 173 15.33 -17.50 7.25
C LEU A 173 14.15 -17.28 8.21
N ASN A 174 13.61 -18.39 8.72
CA ASN A 174 12.54 -18.40 9.72
C ASN A 174 13.02 -17.65 11.01
N PRO A 175 12.15 -16.83 11.66
CA PRO A 175 12.41 -16.21 12.97
C PRO A 175 13.06 -17.09 14.05
N GLU A 176 12.83 -18.40 14.05
CA GLU A 176 13.46 -19.33 14.99
C GLU A 176 14.98 -19.48 14.77
N MET A 177 15.42 -19.39 13.52
CA MET A 177 16.84 -19.48 13.15
C MET A 177 17.64 -18.27 13.64
N ASP A 178 17.01 -17.10 13.77
CA ASP A 178 17.65 -15.87 14.29
C ASP A 178 18.01 -15.98 15.77
N LYS A 179 17.14 -16.59 16.58
CA LYS A 179 17.42 -16.83 18.01
C LYS A 179 18.60 -17.78 18.18
N LYS A 180 18.68 -18.81 17.32
CA LYS A 180 19.81 -19.75 17.29
C LYS A 180 21.10 -19.05 16.85
N TYR A 181 21.03 -18.16 15.87
CA TYR A 181 22.16 -17.34 15.40
C TYR A 181 22.73 -16.43 16.50
N LEU A 182 21.87 -15.68 17.20
CA LEU A 182 22.28 -14.75 18.26
C LEU A 182 23.00 -15.46 19.43
N ASN A 183 22.64 -16.72 19.68
CA ASN A 183 23.22 -17.54 20.74
C ASN A 183 24.41 -18.41 20.28
N THR A 184 24.86 -18.30 19.03
CA THR A 184 25.98 -19.12 18.51
C THR A 184 27.29 -18.33 18.48
N GLU A 185 28.35 -18.88 19.07
CA GLU A 185 29.71 -18.32 19.04
C GLU A 185 30.65 -19.07 18.09
N GLY A 186 31.79 -18.46 17.78
CA GLY A 186 32.86 -19.06 16.99
C GLY A 186 32.60 -19.14 15.47
N ILE A 187 33.22 -20.12 14.81
CA ILE A 187 33.19 -20.28 13.33
C ILE A 187 31.77 -20.44 12.78
N LEU A 188 30.86 -21.07 13.53
CA LEU A 188 29.45 -21.16 13.11
C LEU A 188 28.79 -19.78 12.98
N LYS A 189 29.14 -18.80 13.80
CA LYS A 189 28.61 -17.43 13.68
C LYS A 189 28.99 -16.81 12.34
N TYR A 190 30.22 -17.04 11.88
CA TYR A 190 30.67 -16.58 10.57
C TYR A 190 29.94 -17.31 9.43
N ILE A 191 29.72 -18.62 9.54
CA ILE A 191 28.93 -19.38 8.56
C ILE A 191 27.51 -18.84 8.47
N TYR A 192 26.83 -18.63 9.60
CA TYR A 192 25.49 -18.06 9.61
C TYR A 192 25.47 -16.60 9.11
N MET A 193 26.49 -15.80 9.43
CA MET A 193 26.65 -14.44 8.91
C MET A 193 26.77 -14.45 7.38
N LEU A 194 27.53 -15.39 6.80
CA LEU A 194 27.63 -15.55 5.34
C LEU A 194 26.31 -16.02 4.73
N ILE A 195 25.61 -16.96 5.38
CA ILE A 195 24.26 -17.40 4.97
C ILE A 195 23.25 -16.24 5.02
N ASP A 196 23.45 -15.24 5.89
CA ASP A 196 22.60 -14.05 6.02
C ASP A 196 23.01 -12.91 5.07
N ILE A 197 24.30 -12.71 4.81
CA ILE A 197 24.82 -11.66 3.91
C ILE A 197 24.62 -12.04 2.43
N CYS A 198 24.82 -13.30 2.05
CA CYS A 198 24.72 -13.73 0.65
C CYS A 198 23.32 -13.50 0.04
N PRO A 199 22.20 -13.79 0.73
CA PRO A 199 20.87 -13.43 0.25
C PRO A 199 20.62 -11.92 0.16
N ARG A 200 21.30 -11.10 0.99
CA ARG A 200 21.22 -9.63 0.90
C ARG A 200 21.93 -9.10 -0.36
N LEU A 201 22.96 -9.78 -0.84
CA LEU A 201 23.62 -9.46 -2.11
C LEU A 201 22.73 -9.80 -3.31
N ILE A 202 21.87 -10.83 -3.18
CA ILE A 202 20.82 -11.20 -4.14
C ILE A 202 19.49 -10.60 -3.67
N SER A 203 19.49 -9.32 -3.35
CA SER A 203 18.32 -8.58 -2.84
C SER A 203 17.14 -8.67 -3.82
N ARG A 204 16.25 -9.65 -3.62
CA ARG A 204 14.91 -9.65 -4.23
C ARG A 204 13.96 -8.99 -3.25
N LYS A 205 13.36 -7.87 -3.66
CA LYS A 205 12.19 -7.30 -2.96
C LYS A 205 11.08 -8.35 -3.05
N GLY A 206 10.79 -9.02 -1.92
CA GLY A 206 9.92 -10.19 -1.87
C GLY A 206 8.51 -9.84 -1.43
N SER A 207 7.51 -10.53 -1.99
CA SER A 207 6.10 -10.45 -1.57
C SER A 207 5.79 -11.30 -0.33
N ASN A 208 6.79 -11.94 0.27
CA ASN A 208 6.60 -12.92 1.34
C ASN A 208 5.96 -12.29 2.58
N THR A 209 6.41 -11.10 3.00
CA THR A 209 5.82 -10.40 4.15
C THR A 209 4.39 -9.95 3.86
N SER A 210 4.11 -9.43 2.66
CA SER A 210 2.74 -9.08 2.26
C SER A 210 1.83 -10.30 2.25
N LEU A 211 2.30 -11.44 1.73
CA LEU A 211 1.54 -12.69 1.73
C LEU A 211 1.33 -13.22 3.14
N PHE A 212 2.35 -13.17 3.99
CA PHE A 212 2.24 -13.52 5.40
C PHE A 212 1.17 -12.68 6.11
N CYS A 213 1.11 -11.37 5.86
CA CYS A 213 0.04 -10.52 6.40
C CYS A 213 -1.36 -10.88 5.84
N THR A 214 -1.45 -11.46 4.64
CA THR A 214 -2.74 -11.98 4.14
C THR A 214 -3.18 -13.24 4.86
N THR A 215 -2.26 -14.06 5.37
CA THR A 215 -2.58 -15.38 5.94
C THR A 215 -2.50 -15.45 7.46
N ILE A 216 -1.84 -14.48 8.12
CA ILE A 216 -1.69 -14.49 9.58
C ILE A 216 -3.07 -14.54 10.25
N ASP A 217 -3.18 -15.26 11.37
CA ASP A 217 -4.46 -15.41 12.05
C ASP A 217 -4.99 -14.05 12.54
N SER A 218 -6.29 -13.83 12.31
CA SER A 218 -6.97 -12.61 12.74
C SER A 218 -6.91 -12.43 14.25
N SER A 219 -6.77 -13.50 15.04
CA SER A 219 -6.61 -13.43 16.49
C SER A 219 -5.28 -12.80 16.91
N LEU A 220 -4.18 -13.09 16.20
CA LEU A 220 -2.89 -12.44 16.47
C LEU A 220 -2.87 -10.97 16.07
N ILE A 221 -3.69 -10.57 15.10
CA ILE A 221 -3.90 -9.16 14.77
C ILE A 221 -4.82 -8.51 15.82
N LYS A 222 -5.91 -9.17 16.21
CA LYS A 222 -6.93 -8.64 17.13
C LYS A 222 -6.52 -8.60 18.60
N SER A 223 -5.66 -9.51 19.06
CA SER A 223 -5.13 -9.47 20.44
C SER A 223 -4.34 -8.19 20.74
N ILE A 224 -3.98 -7.42 19.70
CA ILE A 224 -3.31 -6.12 19.78
C ILE A 224 -4.32 -4.96 19.88
N ASN A 225 -5.63 -5.20 19.67
CA ASN A 225 -6.65 -4.16 19.45
C ASN A 225 -7.79 -4.10 20.49
N ASP A 226 -7.92 -5.03 21.44
CA ASP A 226 -9.18 -5.11 22.19
C ASP A 226 -9.37 -4.05 23.29
N GLN A 227 -8.33 -3.31 23.74
CA GLN A 227 -8.50 -2.22 24.73
C GLN A 227 -7.47 -1.07 24.62
N SER A 228 -6.61 -1.07 23.61
CA SER A 228 -5.48 -0.16 23.52
C SER A 228 -5.69 0.91 22.45
N ILE A 229 -5.25 2.13 22.74
CA ILE A 229 -5.30 3.26 21.82
C ILE A 229 -4.39 2.95 20.62
N VAL A 230 -4.96 2.90 19.42
CA VAL A 230 -4.19 2.72 18.17
C VAL A 230 -3.52 4.05 17.82
N HIS A 231 -2.19 4.06 17.87
CA HIS A 231 -1.38 5.24 17.55
C HIS A 231 -0.83 5.21 16.11
N CYS A 232 -0.58 4.03 15.58
CA CYS A 232 0.00 3.82 14.27
C CYS A 232 -0.48 2.51 13.62
N ALA A 233 -0.21 2.34 12.33
CA ALA A 233 -0.44 1.06 11.66
C ALA A 233 0.70 0.10 11.99
N PRO A 234 0.43 -1.16 12.38
CA PRO A 234 1.47 -2.13 12.65
C PRO A 234 2.33 -2.38 11.41
N ILE A 235 3.65 -2.33 11.59
CA ILE A 235 4.63 -2.49 10.52
C ILE A 235 5.22 -3.90 10.59
N TYR A 236 5.06 -4.64 9.50
CA TYR A 236 5.68 -5.94 9.32
C TYR A 236 6.86 -5.85 8.38
N GLN A 237 7.96 -6.48 8.77
CA GLN A 237 9.16 -6.62 7.96
C GLN A 237 9.75 -8.00 8.24
N ASP A 238 10.21 -8.66 7.18
CA ASP A 238 10.88 -9.96 7.32
C ASP A 238 10.04 -11.01 8.08
N LEU A 239 8.75 -11.12 7.73
CA LEU A 239 7.78 -12.02 8.38
C LEU A 239 7.55 -11.75 9.88
N ARG A 240 7.95 -10.57 10.39
CA ARG A 240 7.84 -10.22 11.81
C ARG A 240 7.16 -8.88 11.99
N LEU A 241 6.48 -8.74 13.13
CA LEU A 241 6.00 -7.45 13.62
C LEU A 241 7.19 -6.65 14.15
N LEU A 242 7.48 -5.51 13.52
CA LEU A 242 8.53 -4.59 13.93
C LEU A 242 7.97 -3.50 14.86
N ILE A 243 6.85 -2.90 14.47
CA ILE A 243 6.17 -1.84 15.23
C ILE A 243 4.72 -2.29 15.45
N SER A 244 4.26 -2.32 16.69
CA SER A 244 2.87 -2.63 17.03
C SER A 244 2.00 -1.36 16.99
N SER A 245 0.68 -1.52 16.85
CA SER A 245 -0.27 -0.39 16.79
C SER A 245 -0.27 0.49 18.04
N ASN A 246 0.12 -0.08 19.19
CA ASN A 246 0.18 0.59 20.49
C ASN A 246 1.56 1.18 20.79
N TYR A 247 2.52 1.05 19.85
CA TYR A 247 3.85 1.58 20.03
C TYR A 247 3.80 3.11 20.08
N ILE A 248 4.27 3.67 21.19
CA ILE A 248 4.39 5.11 21.41
C ILE A 248 5.86 5.48 21.20
N ASP A 249 6.08 6.37 20.24
CA ASP A 249 7.37 6.97 19.94
C ASP A 249 7.15 8.47 19.74
N GLN A 250 8.04 9.28 20.30
CA GLN A 250 8.02 10.73 20.17
C GLN A 250 7.98 11.15 18.69
N THR A 251 8.64 10.39 17.82
CA THR A 251 8.61 10.61 16.37
C THR A 251 7.19 10.49 15.80
N ILE A 252 6.41 9.54 16.32
CA ILE A 252 5.03 9.29 15.88
C ILE A 252 4.09 10.40 16.37
N GLU A 253 4.32 10.92 17.57
CA GLU A 253 3.57 12.06 18.09
C GLU A 253 3.90 13.35 17.33
N ASN A 254 5.19 13.59 17.08
CA ASN A 254 5.68 14.79 16.40
C ASN A 254 5.12 14.93 14.97
N ARG A 255 4.89 13.81 14.27
CA ARG A 255 4.28 13.83 12.92
C ARG A 255 2.76 13.97 12.93
N ARG A 256 2.08 13.94 14.07
CA ARG A 256 0.61 13.87 14.13
C ARG A 256 -0.08 15.05 13.45
N TYR A 257 0.41 16.26 13.71
CA TYR A 257 -0.11 17.47 13.06
C TYR A 257 0.11 17.45 11.54
N ALA A 258 1.30 17.01 11.11
CA ALA A 258 1.62 16.83 9.69
C ALA A 258 0.70 15.79 9.04
N SER A 259 0.47 14.64 9.67
CA SER A 259 -0.43 13.60 9.17
C SER A 259 -1.87 14.09 9.02
N GLU A 260 -2.39 14.87 9.98
CA GLU A 260 -3.73 15.45 9.89
C GLU A 260 -3.85 16.49 8.78
N LEU A 261 -2.83 17.33 8.61
CA LEU A 261 -2.75 18.31 7.52
C LEU A 261 -2.71 17.60 6.16
N LEU A 262 -1.83 16.61 6.03
CA LEU A 262 -1.72 15.77 4.83
C LEU A 262 -3.06 15.10 4.51
N TRP A 263 -3.74 14.54 5.52
CA TRP A 263 -5.05 13.92 5.33
C TRP A 263 -6.04 14.89 4.69
N ARG A 264 -6.19 16.09 5.23
CA ARG A 264 -7.11 17.11 4.72
C ARG A 264 -6.75 17.58 3.31
N LEU A 265 -5.45 17.77 3.04
CA LEU A 265 -4.96 18.13 1.70
C LEU A 265 -5.30 17.02 0.70
N SER A 266 -5.04 15.77 1.05
CA SER A 266 -5.31 14.62 0.21
C SER A 266 -6.81 14.41 -0.03
N GLU A 267 -7.69 14.65 0.96
CA GLU A 267 -9.14 14.63 0.74
C GLU A 267 -9.58 15.64 -0.31
N LYS A 268 -9.08 16.88 -0.21
CA LYS A 268 -9.41 17.95 -1.15
C LYS A 268 -8.88 17.68 -2.55
N TRP A 269 -7.62 17.24 -2.67
CA TRP A 269 -6.98 17.01 -3.96
C TRP A 269 -7.52 15.79 -4.69
N THR A 270 -7.91 14.75 -3.95
CA THR A 270 -8.59 13.57 -4.53
C THR A 270 -10.10 13.73 -4.66
N ARG A 271 -10.65 14.89 -4.26
CA ARG A 271 -12.07 15.24 -4.27
C ARG A 271 -12.95 14.28 -3.45
N LEU A 272 -12.43 13.69 -2.38
CA LEU A 272 -13.23 12.86 -1.47
C LEU A 272 -14.16 13.68 -0.57
N ASP A 273 -13.84 14.95 -0.36
CA ASP A 273 -14.68 15.93 0.32
C ASP A 273 -16.00 16.23 -0.42
N THR A 274 -15.95 16.27 -1.75
CA THR A 274 -17.08 16.59 -2.63
C THR A 274 -17.69 15.35 -3.28
N HIS A 275 -16.87 14.35 -3.59
CA HIS A 275 -17.25 13.10 -4.26
C HIS A 275 -16.68 11.91 -3.47
N PRO A 276 -17.32 11.51 -2.35
CA PRO A 276 -16.80 10.46 -1.48
C PRO A 276 -16.90 9.06 -2.09
N ASN A 277 -17.80 8.87 -3.06
CA ASN A 277 -18.13 7.56 -3.62
C ASN A 277 -17.35 7.24 -4.92
N PRO A 278 -17.17 5.96 -5.26
CA PRO A 278 -16.70 5.54 -6.58
C PRO A 278 -17.60 6.11 -7.70
N LEU A 279 -17.04 6.29 -8.89
CA LEU A 279 -17.82 6.81 -10.03
C LEU A 279 -18.83 5.75 -10.49
N PRO A 280 -20.09 6.13 -10.76
CA PRO A 280 -21.06 5.19 -11.30
C PRO A 280 -20.56 4.64 -12.64
N LEU A 281 -20.66 3.32 -12.81
CA LEU A 281 -20.32 2.69 -14.07
C LEU A 281 -21.35 3.13 -15.13
N PRO A 282 -20.91 3.38 -16.39
CA PRO A 282 -21.86 3.56 -17.46
C PRO A 282 -22.76 2.32 -17.56
N ASN A 283 -24.05 2.53 -17.83
CA ASN A 283 -24.98 1.43 -18.05
C ASN A 283 -24.40 0.50 -19.12
N ARG A 284 -24.11 -0.75 -18.76
CA ARG A 284 -23.73 -1.77 -19.74
C ARG A 284 -24.90 -1.85 -20.72
N PRO A 285 -24.72 -1.59 -22.03
CA PRO A 285 -25.80 -1.79 -22.97
C PRO A 285 -26.24 -3.25 -22.85
N LEU A 286 -27.50 -3.46 -22.47
CA LEU A 286 -28.13 -4.77 -22.52
C LEU A 286 -28.02 -5.21 -23.98
N ILE A 287 -27.16 -6.20 -24.25
CA ILE A 287 -27.21 -6.93 -25.51
C ILE A 287 -28.58 -7.58 -25.50
N LYS A 288 -29.54 -6.98 -26.23
CA LYS A 288 -30.78 -7.66 -26.56
C LYS A 288 -30.37 -8.87 -27.38
N ASN A 289 -30.39 -10.05 -26.76
CA ASN A 289 -30.55 -11.27 -27.53
C ASN A 289 -31.87 -11.12 -28.27
N ASN A 290 -31.80 -10.82 -29.56
CA ASN A 290 -32.94 -10.94 -30.44
C ASN A 290 -33.24 -12.44 -30.53
N ASP A 291 -34.12 -12.89 -29.65
CA ASP A 291 -34.79 -14.18 -29.79
C ASP A 291 -35.63 -14.13 -31.06
N ASN A 292 -35.04 -14.54 -32.18
CA ASN A 292 -35.73 -14.98 -33.37
C ASN A 292 -35.06 -16.25 -33.90
N ASN A 293 -35.56 -17.37 -33.36
CA ASN A 293 -35.73 -18.70 -33.97
C ASN A 293 -34.51 -19.48 -34.52
N ASN A 294 -34.30 -20.63 -33.84
CA ASN A 294 -33.95 -21.95 -34.38
C ASN A 294 -32.63 -22.12 -35.15
N SER A 295 -31.57 -22.55 -34.46
CA SER A 295 -31.10 -23.96 -34.49
C SER A 295 -29.59 -24.09 -34.24
N LYS A 296 -29.24 -25.16 -33.50
CA LYS A 296 -27.92 -25.72 -33.19
C LYS A 296 -27.11 -25.12 -32.04
N LEU A 297 -27.02 -25.93 -30.97
CA LEU A 297 -25.89 -26.00 -30.06
C LEU A 297 -24.58 -25.83 -30.82
N LEU A 298 -23.78 -24.84 -30.43
CA LEU A 298 -22.33 -24.85 -30.58
C LEU A 298 -21.74 -24.23 -29.31
N ASP A 299 -21.26 -25.09 -28.43
CA ASP A 299 -20.17 -24.78 -27.50
C ASP A 299 -19.03 -24.11 -28.28
N GLY A 300 -18.58 -22.94 -27.83
CA GLY A 300 -17.66 -22.11 -28.59
C GLY A 300 -16.77 -21.21 -27.73
N LYS A 301 -15.89 -21.87 -26.96
CA LYS A 301 -14.53 -21.44 -26.56
C LYS A 301 -14.28 -19.97 -26.19
N VAL A 302 -13.93 -19.80 -24.90
CA VAL A 302 -12.98 -18.79 -24.41
C VAL A 302 -11.74 -18.79 -25.32
N GLU A 303 -11.47 -17.66 -25.98
CA GLU A 303 -10.21 -17.42 -26.67
C GLU A 303 -9.09 -17.31 -25.63
N THR A 304 -8.35 -18.40 -25.46
CA THR A 304 -7.07 -18.40 -24.76
C THR A 304 -6.08 -17.59 -25.57
N VAL A 305 -5.64 -16.45 -25.03
CA VAL A 305 -4.51 -15.69 -25.56
C VAL A 305 -3.26 -16.57 -25.48
N SER A 306 -2.65 -16.83 -26.64
CA SER A 306 -1.43 -17.61 -26.77
C SER A 306 -0.25 -16.91 -26.10
N THR A 307 0.37 -17.61 -25.15
CA THR A 307 1.73 -17.39 -24.65
C THR A 307 2.73 -17.20 -25.79
N ILE A 308 3.41 -16.06 -25.82
CA ILE A 308 4.63 -15.87 -26.64
C ILE A 308 5.82 -16.10 -25.70
N HIS A 309 6.46 -17.26 -25.86
CA HIS A 309 7.82 -17.48 -25.40
C HIS A 309 8.78 -17.04 -26.52
N ALA A 310 9.67 -16.10 -26.19
CA ALA A 310 11.04 -16.01 -26.68
C ALA A 310 11.86 -15.27 -25.61
#